data_AF-A0A917XDE5-F1
#
_entry.id   AF-A0A917XDE5-F1
#
_cell.length_a   1.000
_cell.length_b   1.000
_cell.length_c   1.000
_cell.angle_alpha   90.00
_cell.angle_beta   90.00
_cell.angle_gamma   90.00
#
_symmetry.space_group_name_H-M   'P 1'
#
loop_
_entity.id
_entity.type
_entity.pdbx_description
1 polymer ?
#
loop_
_entity_poly.entity_id
_entity_poly.type
_entity_poly.pdbx_seq_one_letter_code
_entity_poly.pdbx_strand_id
1 'polypeptide(L)' 'MSTSEPEASRPPEDRATPDALLHSAPGTGVAPEDLVMASGRDVTPATLEWARKKMEREGPSCVERLLP' A
#
# COMPACT_ATOMS: atom_id res chain seq x y z
N MET A 1 -30.50 -1.65 -20.55
CA MET A 1 -29.87 -2.88 -20.02
C MET A 1 -29.46 -2.59 -18.59
N SER A 2 -30.16 -3.16 -17.60
CA SER A 2 -29.83 -3.01 -16.18
C SER A 2 -28.90 -4.15 -15.79
N THR A 3 -27.65 -3.84 -15.47
CA THR A 3 -26.74 -4.83 -14.88
C THR A 3 -27.10 -4.99 -13.42
N SER A 4 -27.76 -6.11 -13.07
CA SER A 4 -27.95 -6.52 -11.69
C SER A 4 -26.59 -6.89 -11.10
N GLU A 5 -26.04 -6.04 -10.23
CA GLU A 5 -24.90 -6.46 -9.40
C GLU A 5 -25.34 -7.60 -8.47
N PRO A 6 -24.48 -8.62 -8.26
CA PRO A 6 -24.78 -9.71 -7.35
C PRO A 6 -24.87 -9.20 -5.92
N GLU A 7 -25.90 -9.64 -5.20
CA GLU A 7 -26.22 -9.23 -3.82
C GLU A 7 -25.06 -9.48 -2.84
N ALA A 8 -24.17 -10.43 -3.15
CA ALA A 8 -22.94 -10.72 -2.40
C ALA A 8 -21.90 -9.59 -2.41
N SER A 9 -21.98 -8.64 -3.34
CA SER A 9 -21.08 -7.49 -3.41
C SER A 9 -21.56 -6.29 -2.59
N ARG A 10 -22.78 -6.34 -2.02
CA ARG A 10 -23.31 -5.22 -1.23
C ARG A 10 -22.67 -5.23 0.17
N PRO A 11 -21.97 -4.15 0.56
CA PRO A 11 -21.50 -4.03 1.93
C PRO A 11 -22.72 -3.94 2.88
N PRO A 12 -22.66 -4.58 4.06
CA PRO A 12 -23.74 -4.48 5.04
C PRO A 12 -23.94 -3.02 5.47
N GLU A 13 -25.20 -2.55 5.46
CA GLU A 13 -25.57 -1.12 5.52
C GLU A 13 -25.13 -0.38 6.79
N ASP A 14 -24.69 -1.08 7.85
CA ASP A 14 -24.44 -0.46 9.16
C ASP A 14 -23.38 -1.19 10.02
N ARG A 15 -22.32 -1.74 9.43
CA ARG A 15 -21.21 -2.33 10.20
C ARG A 15 -19.86 -1.88 9.67
N ALA A 16 -19.07 -1.26 10.54
CA ALA A 16 -17.65 -1.03 10.28
C ALA A 16 -16.98 -2.37 9.90
N THR A 17 -16.16 -2.36 8.86
CA THR A 17 -15.38 -3.52 8.46
C THR A 17 -14.52 -3.98 9.65
N PRO A 18 -14.61 -5.24 10.09
CA PRO A 18 -13.79 -5.75 11.19
C PRO A 18 -12.28 -5.57 10.91
N ASP A 19 -11.51 -5.18 11.92
CA ASP A 19 -10.07 -4.92 11.79
C ASP A 19 -9.29 -6.10 11.21
N ALA A 20 -9.70 -7.33 11.54
CA ALA A 20 -9.07 -8.54 11.00
C ALA A 20 -9.22 -8.70 9.48
N LEU A 21 -10.15 -7.97 8.87
CA LEU A 21 -10.38 -7.92 7.42
C LEU A 21 -9.78 -6.67 6.78
N LEU A 22 -9.19 -5.76 7.56
CA LEU A 22 -8.50 -4.58 7.04
C LEU A 22 -7.10 -4.96 6.59
N HIS A 23 -6.81 -4.72 5.32
CA HIS A 23 -5.48 -4.89 4.75
C HIS A 23 -4.76 -3.53 4.74
N SER A 24 -4.15 -3.17 5.87
CA SER A 24 -3.43 -1.89 6.01
C SER A 24 -2.07 -1.87 5.29
N ALA A 25 -1.54 -3.03 4.93
CA ALA A 25 -0.30 -3.18 4.17
C ALA A 25 -0.34 -4.41 3.25
N PRO A 26 0.47 -4.45 2.18
CA PRO A 26 0.70 -5.67 1.41
C PRO A 26 1.19 -6.80 2.31
N GLY A 27 0.70 -8.03 2.10
CA GLY A 27 1.10 -9.19 2.91
C GLY A 27 2.60 -9.53 2.84
N THR A 28 3.32 -8.98 1.86
CA THR A 28 4.77 -9.15 1.66
C THR A 28 5.61 -8.01 2.25
N GLY A 29 4.99 -7.01 2.86
CA GLY A 29 5.65 -5.78 3.29
C GLY A 29 5.82 -4.76 2.15
N VAL A 30 6.44 -3.63 2.48
CA VAL A 30 6.68 -2.49 1.57
C VAL A 30 7.68 -2.88 0.49
N ALA A 31 7.35 -2.62 -0.78
CA ALA A 31 8.25 -2.76 -1.91
C ALA A 31 9.07 -1.48 -2.17
N PRO A 32 10.24 -1.55 -2.83
CA PRO A 32 11.00 -0.36 -3.21
C PRO A 32 10.18 0.66 -4.02
N GLU A 33 9.27 0.18 -4.86
CA GLU A 33 8.32 0.97 -5.65
C GLU A 33 7.42 1.82 -4.73
N ASP A 34 6.92 1.24 -3.64
CA ASP A 34 6.06 1.94 -2.68
C ASP A 34 6.80 3.11 -2.03
N LEU A 35 8.08 2.92 -1.70
CA LEU A 35 8.91 3.97 -1.12
C LEU A 35 9.18 5.11 -2.12
N VAL A 36 9.37 4.78 -3.40
CA VAL A 36 9.51 5.78 -4.47
C VAL A 36 8.23 6.60 -4.60
N MET A 37 7.07 5.93 -4.68
CA MET A 37 5.76 6.58 -4.80
C MET A 37 5.43 7.44 -3.58
N ALA A 38 5.64 6.93 -2.36
CA ALA A 38 5.44 7.68 -1.13
C ALA A 38 6.35 8.93 -1.04
N SER A 39 7.50 8.91 -1.72
CA SER A 39 8.42 10.05 -1.79
C SER A 39 8.06 11.09 -2.86
N GLY A 40 6.97 10.88 -3.61
CA GLY A 40 6.52 11.78 -4.68
C GLY A 40 7.46 11.78 -5.89
N ARG A 41 8.20 10.68 -6.12
CA ARG A 41 9.13 10.53 -7.24
C ARG A 41 8.58 9.57 -8.27
N ASP A 42 9.00 9.74 -9.52
CA ASP A 42 8.69 8.79 -10.58
C ASP A 42 9.46 7.47 -10.40
N VAL A 43 8.81 6.37 -10.78
CA VAL A 43 9.40 5.04 -10.77
C VAL A 43 10.33 4.88 -11.98
N THR A 44 11.63 4.98 -11.72
CA THR A 44 12.71 4.84 -12.70
C THR A 44 13.75 3.88 -12.13
N PRO A 45 14.62 3.27 -12.98
CA PRO A 45 15.68 2.40 -12.48
C PRO A 45 16.57 3.04 -11.40
N ALA A 46 16.88 4.34 -11.55
CA ALA A 46 17.69 5.09 -10.61
C ALA A 46 16.97 5.33 -9.27
N THR A 47 15.69 5.67 -9.30
CA THR A 47 14.90 5.87 -8.07
C THR A 47 14.64 4.56 -7.34
N LEU A 48 14.49 3.44 -8.05
CA LEU A 48 14.40 2.10 -7.47
C LEU A 48 15.70 1.66 -6.78
N GLU A 49 16.86 1.94 -7.37
CA GLU A 49 18.14 1.64 -6.73
C GLU A 49 18.35 2.48 -5.46
N TRP A 50 17.96 3.76 -5.49
CA TRP A 50 17.93 4.60 -4.30
C TRP A 50 17.02 4.01 -3.21
N ALA A 51 15.82 3.53 -3.57
CA ALA A 51 14.88 2.94 -2.63
C ALA A 51 15.45 1.66 -1.99
N ARG A 52 16.04 0.76 -2.79
CA ARG A 52 16.70 -0.45 -2.28
C ARG A 52 17.79 -0.13 -1.25
N LYS A 53 18.70 0.81 -1.58
CA LYS A 53 19.76 1.25 -0.65
C LYS A 53 19.20 1.88 0.63
N LYS A 54 18.09 2.62 0.52
CA LYS A 54 17.43 3.24 1.66
C LYS A 54 16.78 2.19 2.56
N MET A 55 16.09 1.20 1.99
CA MET A 55 15.49 0.08 2.72
C MET A 55 16.53 -0.79 3.42
N GLU A 56 17.67 -1.06 2.77
CA GLU A 56 18.80 -1.78 3.39
C GLU A 56 19.37 -1.05 4.61
N ARG A 57 19.43 0.29 4.56
CA ARG A 57 19.98 1.12 5.63
C ARG A 57 19.01 1.34 6.78
N GLU A 58 17.74 1.57 6.48
CA GLU A 58 16.74 2.03 7.45
C GLU A 58 15.77 0.91 7.88
N GLY A 59 15.77 -0.20 7.15
CA GLY A 59 14.89 -1.33 7.41
C GLY A 59 13.42 -1.05 7.04
N PRO A 60 12.50 -1.91 7.51
CA PRO A 60 11.08 -1.87 7.16
C PRO A 60 10.39 -0.55 7.55
N SER A 61 10.91 0.19 8.52
CA SER A 61 10.34 1.45 8.99
C SER A 61 10.69 2.67 8.13
N CYS A 62 11.39 2.49 7.00
CA CYS A 62 11.79 3.60 6.13
C CYS A 62 10.61 4.43 5.59
N VAL A 63 9.42 3.83 5.44
CA VAL A 63 8.18 4.51 5.02
C VAL A 63 7.59 5.34 6.16
N GLU A 64 7.53 4.79 7.37
CA GLU A 64 7.05 5.49 8.57
C GLU A 64 7.89 6.74 8.89
N ARG A 65 9.16 6.78 8.46
CA ARG A 65 10.02 7.97 8.62
C ARG A 65 9.84 9.01 7.53
N LEU A 66 9.21 8.63 6.43
CA LEU A 66 8.99 9.48 5.26
C LEU A 66 7.67 10.25 5.38
N LEU A 67 6.67 9.63 5.99
CA LEU A 67 5.35 10.21 6.23
C LEU A 67 5.30 10.71 7.69
N PRO A 68 4.95 11.99 7.94
CA PRO A 68 4.87 12.56 9.29
C PRO A 68 3.72 11.99 10.13
#